data_AF-A0AAN0NBU1-F1
#
_entry.id   AF-A0AAN0NBU1-F1
#
_cell.length_a   1.000
_cell.length_b   1.000
_cell.length_c   1.000
_cell.angle_alpha   90.00
_cell.angle_beta   90.00
_cell.angle_gamma   90.00
#
_symmetry.space_group_name_H-M   'P 1'
#
loop_
_entity.id
_entity.type
_entity.pdbx_description
1 polymer ?
#
loop_
_entity_poly.entity_id
_entity_poly.type
_entity_poly.pdbx_seq_one_letter_code
_entity_poly.pdbx_strand_id
1 'polypeptide(L)'
;MPESLNAIHRSLFEQLPGCWGCKDTESVFVYANLAYNQLIGLKPNESCTGLTDFDMPSQTTECAQDFRAQDKHVMETRTTLKILDIHPYPDGRWHAHIFTKTPWLDANNNVQGTIFYGQELTDTAILEVGHWVCQATGAKDGQTSIAGSTPRTSKLKKRLTSRESEVLFLLLFGKKPQYIALTLNISIKTVEGHVARLKQKFDASSKSQLIEYALDSGLGSVIPETLLKKQISVVLHSE
;
A
#
# COMPACT_ATOMS: atom_id res chain seq x y z
N MET A 1 30.73 1.23 24.90
CA MET A 1 30.30 0.19 23.95
C MET A 1 28.81 0.00 24.17
N PRO A 2 27.94 0.02 23.14
CA PRO A 2 26.53 -0.28 23.37
C PRO A 2 26.47 -1.74 23.84
N GLU A 3 25.75 -1.99 24.93
CA GLU A 3 25.52 -3.34 25.45
C GLU A 3 25.13 -4.26 24.29
N SER A 4 25.86 -5.36 24.11
CA SER A 4 25.44 -6.44 23.22
C SER A 4 23.98 -6.72 23.49
N LEU A 5 23.11 -6.74 22.46
CA LEU A 5 21.73 -7.19 22.63
C LEU A 5 21.75 -8.48 23.47
N ASN A 6 21.21 -8.41 24.69
CA ASN A 6 21.10 -9.58 25.54
C ASN A 6 20.20 -10.62 24.81
N ALA A 7 20.37 -11.91 25.11
CA ALA A 7 19.65 -13.01 24.45
C ALA A 7 18.12 -12.80 24.34
N ILE A 8 17.51 -12.09 25.31
CA ILE A 8 16.09 -11.70 25.31
C ILE A 8 15.79 -10.75 24.15
N HIS A 9 16.58 -9.68 23.95
CA HIS A 9 16.35 -8.73 22.85
C HIS A 9 16.47 -9.41 21.50
N ARG A 10 17.44 -10.31 21.33
CA ARG A 10 17.60 -11.08 20.08
C ARG A 10 16.40 -12.01 19.85
N SER A 11 15.99 -12.76 20.87
CA SER A 11 14.85 -13.67 20.80
C SER A 11 13.55 -12.94 20.47
N LEU A 12 13.30 -11.78 21.08
CA LEU A 12 12.17 -10.91 20.75
C LEU A 12 12.24 -10.43 19.31
N PHE A 13 13.38 -9.87 18.90
CA PHE A 13 13.60 -9.35 17.56
C PHE A 13 13.36 -10.42 16.49
N GLU A 14 13.89 -11.64 16.66
CA GLU A 14 13.72 -12.74 15.70
C GLU A 14 12.28 -13.27 15.59
N GLN A 15 11.45 -13.04 16.61
CA GLN A 15 10.06 -13.52 16.69
C GLN A 15 9.02 -12.44 16.42
N LEU A 16 9.42 -11.18 16.18
CA LEU A 16 8.48 -10.12 15.84
C LEU A 16 7.69 -10.51 14.57
N PRO A 17 6.35 -10.52 14.63
CA PRO A 17 5.52 -10.98 13.51
C PRO A 17 5.59 -10.01 12.33
N GLY A 18 5.29 -10.51 11.13
CA GLY A 18 5.30 -9.74 9.89
C GLY A 18 6.65 -9.78 9.18
N CYS A 19 6.68 -9.19 7.99
CA CYS A 19 7.85 -9.15 7.12
C CYS A 19 8.52 -7.79 7.21
N TRP A 20 9.74 -7.69 7.74
CA TRP A 20 10.33 -6.38 8.02
C TRP A 20 11.84 -6.35 7.92
N GLY A 21 12.37 -5.16 7.77
CA GLY A 21 13.79 -4.93 7.56
C GLY A 21 14.12 -3.46 7.36
N CYS A 22 15.34 -3.19 6.95
CA CYS A 22 15.78 -1.85 6.58
C CYS A 22 16.68 -1.85 5.35
N LYS A 23 16.68 -0.71 4.66
CA LYS A 23 17.50 -0.43 3.49
C LYS A 23 18.27 0.86 3.70
N ASP A 24 19.41 0.99 3.06
CA ASP A 24 20.20 2.23 3.06
C ASP A 24 19.60 3.30 2.12
N THR A 25 20.33 4.40 1.94
CA THR A 25 19.89 5.55 1.11
C THR A 25 19.77 5.23 -0.38
N GLU A 26 20.36 4.13 -0.86
CA GLU A 26 20.26 3.68 -2.25
C GLU A 26 19.21 2.56 -2.42
N SER A 27 18.42 2.31 -1.37
CA SER A 27 17.46 1.20 -1.30
C SER A 27 18.12 -0.18 -1.45
N VAL A 28 19.35 -0.32 -0.97
CA VAL A 28 20.04 -1.61 -0.81
C VAL A 28 19.69 -2.17 0.56
N PHE A 29 19.28 -3.44 0.62
CA PHE A 29 18.93 -4.09 1.87
C PHE A 29 20.13 -4.15 2.81
N VAL A 30 19.95 -3.62 4.02
CA VAL A 30 20.92 -3.77 5.12
C VAL A 30 20.55 -5.00 5.95
N TYR A 31 19.26 -5.18 6.21
CA TYR A 31 18.72 -6.32 6.96
C TYR A 31 17.28 -6.61 6.54
N ALA A 32 16.90 -7.89 6.57
CA ALA A 32 15.50 -8.30 6.62
C ALA A 32 15.35 -9.56 7.49
N ASN A 33 14.20 -9.69 8.14
CA ASN A 33 13.92 -10.84 8.99
C ASN A 33 13.66 -12.11 8.17
N LEU A 34 13.65 -13.26 8.85
CA LEU A 34 13.44 -14.55 8.21
C LEU A 34 12.11 -14.62 7.45
N ALA A 35 11.04 -14.03 8.00
CA ALA A 35 9.73 -14.01 7.35
C ALA A 35 9.77 -13.32 5.99
N TYR A 36 10.44 -12.17 5.87
CA TYR A 36 10.61 -11.49 4.59
C TYR A 36 11.46 -12.32 3.60
N ASN A 37 12.58 -12.88 4.06
CA ASN A 37 13.45 -13.72 3.21
C ASN A 37 12.69 -14.92 2.63
N GLN A 38 11.86 -15.57 3.45
CA GLN A 38 11.00 -16.67 3.00
C GLN A 38 9.93 -16.20 2.02
N LEU A 39 9.24 -15.10 2.32
CA LEU A 39 8.20 -14.52 1.45
C LEU A 39 8.77 -14.21 0.06
N ILE A 40 9.96 -13.61 -0.01
CA ILE A 40 10.59 -13.20 -1.27
C ILE A 40 11.29 -14.34 -2.02
N GLY A 41 11.27 -15.57 -1.48
CA GLY A 41 11.77 -16.77 -2.14
C GLY A 41 13.26 -17.06 -1.96
N LEU A 42 13.93 -16.42 -1.00
CA LEU A 42 15.32 -16.74 -0.66
C LEU A 42 15.40 -18.09 0.07
N LYS A 43 16.45 -18.86 -0.22
CA LYS A 43 16.69 -20.13 0.48
C LYS A 43 17.09 -19.89 1.94
N PRO A 44 16.98 -20.89 2.84
CA PRO A 44 17.29 -20.71 4.27
C PRO A 44 18.70 -20.17 4.60
N ASN A 45 19.67 -20.34 3.71
CA ASN A 45 21.05 -19.89 3.89
C ASN A 45 21.39 -18.63 3.06
N GLU A 46 20.39 -18.04 2.40
CA GLU A 46 20.52 -16.82 1.62
C GLU A 46 19.93 -15.64 2.41
N SER A 47 20.44 -14.43 2.17
CA SER A 47 19.93 -13.18 2.74
C SER A 47 19.86 -12.13 1.63
N CYS A 48 18.91 -11.21 1.74
CA CYS A 48 18.83 -10.06 0.85
C CYS A 48 19.91 -9.00 1.13
N THR A 49 20.67 -9.10 2.22
CA THR A 49 21.69 -8.09 2.58
C THR A 49 22.66 -7.81 1.43
N GLY A 50 22.82 -6.52 1.10
CA GLY A 50 23.67 -6.04 0.01
C GLY A 50 23.02 -6.08 -1.39
N LEU A 51 21.79 -6.58 -1.49
CA LEU A 51 21.03 -6.63 -2.75
C LEU A 51 20.00 -5.50 -2.82
N THR A 52 19.42 -5.29 -3.99
CA THR A 52 18.29 -4.38 -4.22
C THR A 52 17.00 -5.17 -4.47
N ASP A 53 15.85 -4.49 -4.48
CA ASP A 53 14.58 -5.14 -4.86
C ASP A 53 14.61 -5.75 -6.28
N PHE A 54 15.48 -5.29 -7.16
CA PHE A 54 15.65 -5.79 -8.52
C PHE A 54 16.35 -7.17 -8.57
N ASP A 55 17.10 -7.51 -7.52
CA ASP A 55 17.88 -8.75 -7.46
C ASP A 55 17.13 -9.89 -6.78
N MET A 56 15.93 -9.60 -6.25
CA MET A 56 15.14 -10.58 -5.49
C MET A 56 14.63 -11.70 -6.42
N PRO A 57 14.64 -12.97 -5.97
CA PRO A 57 14.12 -14.10 -6.75
C PRO A 57 12.58 -14.17 -6.73
N SER A 58 11.93 -13.04 -7.02
CA SER A 58 10.48 -12.84 -6.90
C SER A 58 9.94 -11.96 -8.03
N GLN A 59 8.67 -12.17 -8.39
CA GLN A 59 7.94 -11.36 -9.37
C GLN A 59 7.69 -9.93 -8.89
N THR A 60 7.89 -9.65 -7.60
CA THR A 60 7.87 -8.30 -7.02
C THR A 60 8.90 -7.37 -7.69
N THR A 61 9.93 -7.91 -8.34
CA THR A 61 10.92 -7.16 -9.13
C THR A 61 10.28 -6.26 -10.20
N GLU A 62 9.11 -6.61 -10.74
CA GLU A 62 8.36 -5.75 -11.68
C GLU A 62 7.95 -4.40 -11.06
N CYS A 63 7.84 -4.33 -9.73
CA CYS A 63 7.51 -3.13 -8.96
C CYS A 63 8.73 -2.53 -8.23
N ALA A 64 9.94 -3.04 -8.43
CA ALA A 64 11.15 -2.56 -7.74
C ALA A 64 11.39 -1.05 -7.92
N GLN A 65 11.07 -0.52 -9.10
CA GLN A 65 11.16 0.92 -9.35
C GLN A 65 10.15 1.74 -8.53
N ASP A 66 8.93 1.23 -8.34
CA ASP A 66 7.92 1.86 -7.47
C ASP A 66 8.39 1.82 -6.01
N PHE A 67 8.97 0.69 -5.57
CA PHE A 67 9.49 0.54 -4.20
C PHE A 67 10.60 1.55 -3.90
N ARG A 68 11.56 1.70 -4.81
CA ARG A 68 12.65 2.69 -4.68
C ARG A 68 12.12 4.14 -4.68
N ALA A 69 11.11 4.43 -5.50
CA ALA A 69 10.49 5.76 -5.52
C ALA A 69 9.78 6.08 -4.19
N GLN A 70 9.14 5.10 -3.57
CA GLN A 70 8.54 5.24 -2.24
C GLN A 70 9.60 5.41 -1.15
N ASP A 71 10.68 4.62 -1.20
CA ASP A 71 11.79 4.72 -0.24
C ASP A 71 12.41 6.12 -0.28
N LYS A 72 12.66 6.62 -1.50
CA LYS A 72 13.13 8.00 -1.74
C LYS A 72 12.16 9.04 -1.18
N HIS A 73 10.86 8.89 -1.41
CA HIS A 73 9.86 9.80 -0.87
C HIS A 73 9.93 9.87 0.65
N VAL A 74 9.90 8.72 1.33
CA VAL A 74 10.01 8.61 2.81
C VAL A 74 11.25 9.34 3.32
N MET A 75 12.39 9.17 2.65
CA MET A 75 13.63 9.83 3.07
C MET A 75 13.60 11.35 2.86
N GLU A 76 13.07 11.82 1.74
CA GLU A 76 13.01 13.24 1.38
C GLU A 76 12.01 14.02 2.26
N THR A 77 10.84 13.45 2.50
CA THR A 77 9.77 14.11 3.26
C THR A 77 9.85 13.84 4.76
N ARG A 78 10.60 12.81 5.17
CA ARG A 78 10.61 12.27 6.54
C ARG A 78 9.22 11.83 7.01
N THR A 79 8.34 11.48 6.09
CA THR A 79 6.99 10.99 6.40
C THR A 79 6.92 9.47 6.33
N THR A 80 5.97 8.89 7.06
CA THR A 80 5.66 7.48 7.00
C THR A 80 4.69 7.21 5.87
N LEU A 81 4.97 6.21 5.03
CA LEU A 81 4.06 5.75 4.00
C LEU A 81 3.41 4.43 4.39
N LYS A 82 2.14 4.28 3.99
CA LYS A 82 1.42 3.02 4.03
C LYS A 82 1.05 2.61 2.63
N ILE A 83 1.47 1.42 2.24
CA ILE A 83 1.42 0.94 0.87
C ILE A 83 0.64 -0.36 0.85
N LEU A 84 -0.38 -0.43 0.01
CA LEU A 84 -1.01 -1.68 -0.41
C LEU A 84 -0.15 -2.30 -1.51
N ASP A 85 0.47 -3.42 -1.19
CA ASP A 85 1.24 -4.23 -2.11
C ASP A 85 0.49 -5.53 -2.37
N ILE A 86 0.17 -5.78 -3.64
CA ILE A 86 -0.47 -7.01 -4.09
C ILE A 86 0.40 -7.61 -5.17
N HIS A 87 0.96 -8.78 -4.92
CA HIS A 87 1.90 -9.41 -5.83
C HIS A 87 1.69 -10.93 -5.87
N PRO A 88 2.00 -11.56 -7.01
CA PRO A 88 2.30 -12.98 -7.00
C PRO A 88 3.68 -13.18 -6.34
N TYR A 89 3.80 -14.21 -5.51
CA TYR A 89 5.04 -14.57 -4.84
C TYR A 89 5.56 -15.94 -5.30
N PRO A 90 6.84 -16.28 -5.02
CA PRO A 90 7.46 -17.55 -5.44
C PRO A 90 6.77 -18.82 -4.95
N ASP A 91 5.92 -18.73 -3.93
CA ASP A 91 5.08 -19.83 -3.45
C ASP A 91 3.90 -20.17 -4.38
N GLY A 92 3.72 -19.39 -5.45
CA GLY A 92 2.69 -19.57 -6.47
C GLY A 92 1.35 -18.91 -6.14
N ARG A 93 1.25 -18.15 -5.04
CA ARG A 93 0.01 -17.48 -4.61
C ARG A 93 0.10 -15.97 -4.76
N TRP A 94 -1.06 -15.35 -4.81
CA TRP A 94 -1.21 -13.91 -4.69
C TRP A 94 -1.34 -13.56 -3.22
N HIS A 95 -0.50 -12.64 -2.75
CA HIS A 95 -0.60 -12.09 -1.42
C HIS A 95 -0.85 -10.60 -1.50
N ALA A 96 -1.63 -10.11 -0.54
CA ALA A 96 -1.87 -8.69 -0.33
C ALA A 96 -1.29 -8.31 1.03
N HIS A 97 -0.48 -7.26 1.07
CA HIS A 97 0.18 -6.77 2.28
C HIS A 97 -0.05 -5.27 2.43
N ILE A 98 -0.10 -4.81 3.67
CA ILE A 98 0.13 -3.41 4.00
C ILE A 98 1.56 -3.26 4.48
N PHE A 99 2.39 -2.64 3.64
CA PHE A 99 3.74 -2.24 4.02
C PHE A 99 3.71 -0.83 4.58
N THR A 100 4.28 -0.67 5.77
CA THR A 100 4.60 0.63 6.37
C THR A 100 6.07 0.91 6.10
N LYS A 101 6.39 2.07 5.52
CA LYS A 101 7.76 2.53 5.30
C LYS A 101 8.00 3.79 6.12
N THR A 102 9.03 3.77 6.96
CA THR A 102 9.38 4.87 7.87
C THR A 102 10.84 5.28 7.67
N PRO A 103 11.21 6.55 7.96
CA PRO A 103 12.60 6.97 7.89
C PRO A 103 13.46 6.20 8.89
N TRP A 104 14.56 5.61 8.42
CA TRP A 104 15.57 5.03 9.29
C TRP A 104 16.57 6.12 9.67
N LEU A 105 16.65 6.44 10.97
CA LEU A 105 17.48 7.53 11.48
C LEU A 105 18.78 7.01 12.11
N ASP A 106 19.87 7.75 11.94
CA ASP A 106 21.13 7.54 12.65
C ASP A 106 21.09 8.13 14.07
N ALA A 107 22.19 8.00 14.83
CA ALA A 107 22.29 8.54 16.19
C ALA A 107 22.20 10.07 16.28
N ASN A 108 22.35 10.78 15.15
CA ASN A 108 22.26 12.23 15.03
C ASN A 108 20.92 12.70 14.43
N ASN A 109 19.93 11.80 14.30
CA ASN A 109 18.64 12.05 13.64
C ASN A 109 18.74 12.42 12.14
N ASN A 110 19.82 12.05 11.48
CA ASN A 110 19.90 12.10 10.02
C ASN A 110 19.27 10.85 9.42
N VAL A 111 18.60 11.00 8.29
CA VAL A 111 18.06 9.86 7.54
C VAL A 111 19.23 9.08 6.94
N GLN A 112 19.32 7.80 7.26
CA GLN A 112 20.30 6.84 6.72
C GLN A 112 19.66 5.75 5.86
N GLY A 113 18.34 5.83 5.62
CA GLY A 113 17.60 4.89 4.79
C GLY A 113 16.13 4.78 5.18
N THR A 114 15.54 3.61 4.98
CA THR A 114 14.14 3.31 5.35
C THR A 114 14.02 2.01 6.14
N ILE A 115 13.07 1.96 7.06
CA ILE A 115 12.56 0.73 7.67
C ILE A 115 11.26 0.38 6.95
N PHE A 116 11.10 -0.89 6.58
CA PHE A 116 9.84 -1.41 6.04
C PHE A 116 9.27 -2.48 6.96
N TYR A 117 7.94 -2.48 7.11
CA TYR A 117 7.20 -3.45 7.90
C TYR A 117 5.90 -3.84 7.20
N GLY A 118 5.79 -5.09 6.76
CA GLY A 118 4.68 -5.66 6.02
C GLY A 118 3.82 -6.58 6.88
N GLN A 119 2.53 -6.32 6.87
CA GLN A 119 1.51 -7.20 7.46
C GLN A 119 0.64 -7.76 6.33
N GLU A 120 0.43 -9.07 6.34
CA GLU A 120 -0.48 -9.72 5.39
C GLU A 120 -1.91 -9.29 5.69
N LEU A 121 -2.66 -8.95 4.63
CA LEU A 121 -4.07 -8.64 4.73
C LEU A 121 -4.87 -9.93 4.90
N THR A 122 -5.38 -10.13 6.11
CA THR A 122 -6.44 -11.11 6.41
C THR A 122 -7.80 -10.43 6.37
N ASP A 123 -8.91 -11.20 6.41
CA ASP A 123 -10.28 -10.66 6.27
C ASP A 123 -10.59 -9.47 7.21
N THR A 124 -9.99 -9.44 8.41
CA THR A 124 -10.12 -8.34 9.38
C THR A 124 -9.32 -7.08 9.01
N ALA A 125 -8.20 -7.22 8.30
CA ALA A 125 -7.32 -6.11 7.93
C ALA A 125 -7.89 -5.24 6.80
N ILE A 126 -8.91 -5.73 6.08
CA ILE A 126 -9.68 -4.94 5.11
C ILE A 126 -10.40 -3.76 5.79
N LEU A 127 -10.88 -3.94 7.03
CA LEU A 127 -11.48 -2.85 7.82
C LEU A 127 -10.45 -1.78 8.22
N GLU A 128 -9.21 -2.20 8.49
CA GLU A 128 -8.11 -1.28 8.80
C GLU A 128 -7.78 -0.45 7.58
N VAL A 129 -7.60 -1.05 6.39
CA VAL A 129 -7.47 -0.28 5.14
C VAL A 129 -8.60 0.74 5.03
N GLY A 130 -9.82 0.35 5.37
CA GLY A 130 -10.95 1.26 5.42
C GLY A 130 -10.80 2.51 6.28
N HIS A 131 -10.18 2.37 7.44
CA HIS A 131 -9.89 3.47 8.34
C HIS A 131 -8.83 4.42 7.78
N TRP A 132 -7.77 3.89 7.19
CA TRP A 132 -6.63 4.66 6.67
C TRP A 132 -7.04 5.50 5.46
N VAL A 133 -7.93 4.96 4.64
CA VAL A 133 -8.45 5.67 3.47
C VAL A 133 -9.33 6.86 3.88
N CYS A 134 -10.10 6.73 4.95
CA CYS A 134 -10.85 7.86 5.51
C CYS A 134 -9.90 8.97 5.98
N GLN A 135 -8.80 8.62 6.65
CA GLN A 135 -7.82 9.60 7.13
C GLN A 135 -7.02 10.27 6.00
N ALA A 136 -6.52 9.49 5.03
CA ALA A 136 -5.72 9.99 3.91
C ALA A 136 -6.44 11.00 3.01
N THR A 137 -7.77 10.96 3.04
CA THR A 137 -8.60 11.77 2.15
C THR A 137 -9.18 13.00 2.83
N GLY A 138 -8.77 13.29 4.08
CA GLY A 138 -9.12 14.51 4.80
C GLY A 138 -10.56 14.53 5.31
N ALA A 139 -11.21 13.36 5.46
CA ALA A 139 -12.45 13.26 6.22
C ALA A 139 -12.11 13.53 7.70
N LYS A 140 -12.19 14.80 8.09
CA LYS A 140 -11.79 15.32 9.40
C LYS A 140 -12.21 14.41 10.56
N ASP A 141 -11.27 14.19 11.46
CA ASP A 141 -11.54 13.87 12.86
C ASP A 141 -12.61 14.82 13.42
N GLY A 142 -13.75 14.25 13.77
CA GLY A 142 -14.88 15.03 14.25
C GLY A 142 -16.14 14.17 14.37
N GLN A 143 -16.20 13.39 15.45
CA GLN A 143 -17.36 12.64 15.94
C GLN A 143 -17.72 11.36 15.18
N THR A 144 -16.95 10.29 15.43
CA THR A 144 -17.55 8.95 15.59
C THR A 144 -18.37 8.92 16.87
N SER A 145 -19.53 9.59 16.84
CA SER A 145 -20.62 9.29 17.75
C SER A 145 -21.18 7.93 17.32
N ILE A 146 -20.93 6.89 18.10
CA ILE A 146 -21.45 5.52 17.92
C ILE A 146 -23.00 5.46 18.06
N ALA A 147 -23.69 6.59 18.21
CA ALA A 147 -25.14 6.68 18.23
C ALA A 147 -25.62 7.91 17.43
N GLY A 148 -26.32 7.68 16.31
CA GLY A 148 -27.34 8.62 15.84
C GLY A 148 -27.16 9.35 14.51
N SER A 149 -26.09 9.18 13.74
CA SER A 149 -26.04 9.78 12.40
C SER A 149 -26.75 8.88 11.38
N THR A 150 -27.84 9.39 10.81
CA THR A 150 -28.58 8.85 9.66
C THR A 150 -27.66 8.27 8.58
N PRO A 151 -28.06 7.20 7.86
CA PRO A 151 -27.22 6.61 6.82
C PRO A 151 -26.82 7.69 5.82
N ARG A 152 -25.51 7.95 5.65
CA ARG A 152 -25.02 8.84 4.60
C ARG A 152 -25.58 8.32 3.28
N THR A 153 -26.51 9.08 2.70
CA THR A 153 -27.20 8.71 1.47
C THR A 153 -26.19 8.64 0.34
N SER A 154 -25.81 7.41 -0.02
CA SER A 154 -25.04 7.10 -1.20
C SER A 154 -25.60 7.88 -2.40
N LYS A 155 -24.81 8.81 -2.97
CA LYS A 155 -25.14 9.48 -4.24
C LYS A 155 -25.04 8.53 -5.45
N LEU A 156 -24.69 7.27 -5.20
CA LEU A 156 -24.56 6.26 -6.24
C LEU A 156 -25.95 5.90 -6.79
N LYS A 157 -26.26 6.39 -7.98
CA LYS A 157 -27.56 6.12 -8.64
C LYS A 157 -27.68 4.67 -9.12
N LYS A 158 -26.55 3.98 -9.36
CA LYS A 158 -26.47 2.62 -9.91
C LYS A 158 -25.27 1.86 -9.36
N ARG A 159 -25.43 0.55 -9.13
CA ARG A 159 -24.33 -0.34 -8.72
C ARG A 159 -23.12 -0.23 -9.68
N LEU A 160 -21.92 -0.25 -9.09
CA LEU A 160 -20.67 -0.31 -9.83
C LEU A 160 -20.42 -1.72 -10.36
N THR A 161 -19.91 -1.79 -11.58
CA THR A 161 -19.33 -3.01 -12.15
C THR A 161 -17.94 -3.24 -11.56
N SER A 162 -17.41 -4.46 -11.64
CA SER A 162 -16.07 -4.77 -11.11
C SER A 162 -14.99 -3.84 -11.69
N ARG A 163 -15.02 -3.58 -13.00
CA ARG A 163 -14.07 -2.65 -13.66
C ARG A 163 -14.23 -1.21 -13.21
N GLU A 164 -15.44 -0.73 -12.97
CA GLU A 164 -15.65 0.61 -12.43
C GLU A 164 -15.14 0.73 -10.99
N SER A 165 -15.32 -0.31 -10.16
CA SER A 165 -14.78 -0.34 -8.80
C SER A 165 -13.24 -0.35 -8.79
N GLU A 166 -12.60 -1.14 -9.66
CA GLU A 166 -11.14 -1.14 -9.85
C GLU A 166 -10.60 0.24 -10.24
N VAL A 167 -11.21 0.86 -11.26
CA VAL A 167 -10.81 2.18 -11.74
C VAL A 167 -11.05 3.24 -10.66
N LEU A 168 -12.20 3.19 -9.97
CA LEU A 168 -12.52 4.12 -8.89
C LEU A 168 -11.51 4.01 -7.75
N PHE A 169 -11.22 2.79 -7.29
CA PHE A 169 -10.25 2.53 -6.23
C PHE A 169 -8.88 3.14 -6.56
N LEU A 170 -8.32 2.83 -7.73
CA LEU A 170 -7.01 3.37 -8.12
C LEU A 170 -7.02 4.90 -8.28
N LEU A 171 -8.14 5.49 -8.71
CA LEU A 171 -8.29 6.94 -8.80
C LEU A 171 -8.34 7.62 -7.43
N LEU A 172 -8.96 6.99 -6.43
CA LEU A 172 -9.03 7.51 -5.06
C LEU A 172 -7.64 7.64 -4.45
N PHE A 173 -6.72 6.72 -4.78
CA PHE A 173 -5.31 6.79 -4.37
C PHE A 173 -4.41 7.54 -5.37
N GLY A 174 -4.99 8.45 -6.14
CA GLY A 174 -4.23 9.39 -6.97
C GLY A 174 -3.53 8.78 -8.18
N LYS A 175 -3.78 7.51 -8.54
CA LYS A 175 -3.12 6.88 -9.68
C LYS A 175 -3.53 7.57 -10.99
N LYS A 176 -2.54 7.78 -11.85
CA LYS A 176 -2.72 8.41 -13.16
C LYS A 176 -3.39 7.43 -14.14
N PRO A 177 -4.15 7.90 -15.14
CA PRO A 177 -4.80 7.03 -16.13
C PRO A 177 -3.84 6.06 -16.82
N GLN A 178 -2.58 6.46 -17.03
CA GLN A 178 -1.53 5.59 -17.61
C GLN A 178 -1.23 4.38 -16.72
N TYR A 179 -1.09 4.59 -15.40
CA TYR A 179 -0.88 3.51 -14.44
C TYR A 179 -2.09 2.57 -14.40
N ILE A 180 -3.29 3.14 -14.31
CA ILE A 180 -4.54 2.36 -14.28
C ILE A 180 -4.69 1.50 -15.54
N ALA A 181 -4.40 2.06 -16.71
CA ALA A 181 -4.45 1.37 -17.99
C ALA A 181 -3.51 0.15 -18.02
N LEU A 182 -2.26 0.34 -17.59
CA LEU A 182 -1.25 -0.72 -17.50
C LEU A 182 -1.69 -1.82 -16.53
N THR A 183 -2.03 -1.47 -15.28
CA THR A 183 -2.45 -2.41 -14.24
C THR A 183 -3.66 -3.25 -14.64
N LEU A 184 -4.65 -2.62 -15.28
CA LEU A 184 -5.90 -3.30 -15.64
C LEU A 184 -5.85 -3.98 -17.01
N ASN A 185 -4.74 -3.84 -17.74
CA ASN A 185 -4.51 -4.30 -19.10
C ASN A 185 -5.60 -3.81 -20.09
N ILE A 186 -5.81 -2.50 -20.12
CA ILE A 186 -6.77 -1.80 -21.00
C ILE A 186 -6.16 -0.52 -21.56
N SER A 187 -6.77 0.08 -22.59
CA SER A 187 -6.28 1.36 -23.13
C SER A 187 -6.60 2.54 -22.20
N ILE A 188 -5.79 3.59 -22.24
CA ILE A 188 -6.05 4.86 -21.51
C ILE A 188 -7.44 5.41 -21.87
N LYS A 189 -7.83 5.35 -23.14
CA LYS A 189 -9.17 5.73 -23.61
C LYS A 189 -10.29 4.92 -22.95
N THR A 190 -10.04 3.65 -22.65
CA THR A 190 -10.99 2.80 -21.91
C THR A 190 -11.10 3.24 -20.46
N VAL A 191 -9.98 3.58 -19.81
CA VAL A 191 -9.98 4.17 -18.45
C VAL A 191 -10.81 5.45 -18.42
N GLU A 192 -10.57 6.39 -19.35
CA GLU A 192 -11.34 7.63 -19.48
C GLU A 192 -12.84 7.37 -19.67
N GLY A 193 -13.20 6.36 -20.47
CA GLY A 193 -14.58 5.90 -20.61
C GLY A 193 -15.18 5.39 -19.31
N HIS A 194 -14.43 4.65 -18.48
CA HIS A 194 -14.88 4.25 -17.14
C HIS A 194 -15.03 5.45 -16.21
N VAL A 195 -14.10 6.42 -16.25
CA VAL A 195 -14.21 7.66 -15.45
C VAL A 195 -15.46 8.46 -15.83
N ALA A 196 -15.77 8.57 -17.13
CA ALA A 196 -16.98 9.25 -17.59
C ALA A 196 -18.26 8.58 -17.08
N ARG A 197 -18.33 7.24 -17.10
CA ARG A 197 -19.47 6.48 -16.54
C ARG A 197 -19.57 6.62 -15.03
N LEU A 198 -18.44 6.57 -14.32
CA LEU A 198 -18.38 6.83 -12.88
C LEU A 198 -18.95 8.22 -12.57
N LYS A 199 -18.50 9.26 -13.27
CA LYS A 199 -19.04 10.62 -13.13
C LYS A 199 -20.56 10.66 -13.31
N GLN A 200 -21.11 9.98 -14.32
CA GLN A 200 -22.57 9.90 -14.52
C GLN A 200 -23.29 9.16 -13.37
N LYS A 201 -22.70 8.07 -12.84
CA LYS A 201 -23.30 7.28 -11.75
C LYS A 201 -23.29 8.02 -10.42
N PHE A 202 -22.28 8.85 -10.17
CA PHE A 202 -22.14 9.70 -8.98
C PHE A 202 -22.74 11.10 -9.15
N ASP A 203 -23.22 11.45 -10.34
CA ASP A 203 -23.68 12.81 -10.68
C ASP A 203 -22.59 13.88 -10.47
N ALA A 204 -21.34 13.52 -10.79
CA ALA A 204 -20.18 14.38 -10.60
C ALA A 204 -19.81 15.12 -11.89
N SER A 205 -19.67 16.44 -11.78
CA SER A 205 -19.25 17.34 -12.86
C SER A 205 -17.74 17.28 -13.13
N SER A 206 -16.92 16.89 -12.15
CA SER A 206 -15.45 16.85 -12.25
C SER A 206 -14.87 15.57 -11.63
N LYS A 207 -13.58 15.31 -11.89
CA LYS A 207 -12.85 14.20 -11.25
C LYS A 207 -12.74 14.41 -9.74
N SER A 208 -12.46 15.63 -9.29
CA SER A 208 -12.37 15.95 -7.87
C SER A 208 -13.69 15.70 -7.15
N GLN A 209 -14.82 16.10 -7.76
CA GLN A 209 -16.15 15.86 -7.20
C GLN A 209 -16.51 14.36 -7.19
N LEU A 210 -16.07 13.60 -8.19
CA LEU A 210 -16.22 12.14 -8.17
C LEU A 210 -15.47 11.51 -6.99
N ILE A 211 -14.23 11.95 -6.74
CA ILE A 211 -13.41 11.47 -5.63
C ILE A 211 -14.10 11.79 -4.30
N GLU A 212 -14.49 13.05 -4.09
CA GLU A 212 -15.22 13.51 -2.90
C GLU A 212 -16.47 12.65 -2.63
N TYR A 213 -17.33 12.47 -3.63
CA TYR A 213 -18.56 11.69 -3.45
C TYR A 213 -18.33 10.21 -3.17
N ALA A 214 -17.29 9.62 -3.77
CA ALA A 214 -16.93 8.23 -3.53
C ALA A 214 -16.39 8.02 -2.11
N LEU A 215 -15.63 8.99 -1.59
CA LEU A 215 -15.13 8.97 -0.21
C LEU A 215 -16.26 9.16 0.80
N ASP A 216 -17.17 10.11 0.56
CA ASP A 216 -18.36 10.32 1.40
C ASP A 216 -19.24 9.06 1.48
N SER A 217 -19.25 8.27 0.41
CA SER A 217 -19.98 7.00 0.31
C SER A 217 -19.21 5.80 0.91
N GLY A 218 -18.01 6.01 1.46
CA GLY A 218 -17.18 4.96 2.04
C GLY A 218 -16.54 4.01 1.01
N LEU A 219 -16.58 4.30 -0.29
CA LEU A 219 -16.09 3.37 -1.31
C LEU A 219 -14.56 3.31 -1.42
N GLY A 220 -13.86 4.24 -0.77
CA GLY A 220 -12.41 4.14 -0.60
C GLY A 220 -12.00 3.03 0.36
N SER A 221 -12.91 2.59 1.23
CA SER A 221 -12.56 1.71 2.33
C SER A 221 -12.49 0.22 1.97
N VAL A 222 -12.78 -0.12 0.71
CA VAL A 222 -12.93 -1.51 0.25
C VAL A 222 -12.02 -1.74 -0.95
N ILE A 223 -11.14 -2.73 -0.83
CA ILE A 223 -10.33 -3.19 -1.96
C ILE A 223 -11.22 -4.09 -2.83
N PRO A 224 -11.42 -3.78 -4.13
CA PRO A 224 -12.12 -4.67 -5.03
C PRO A 224 -11.45 -6.04 -5.09
N GLU A 225 -12.20 -7.13 -4.88
CA GLU A 225 -11.66 -8.51 -4.87
C GLU A 225 -10.87 -8.85 -6.14
N THR A 226 -11.28 -8.30 -7.29
CA THR A 226 -10.60 -8.51 -8.56
C THR A 226 -9.22 -7.86 -8.64
N LEU A 227 -8.93 -6.86 -7.80
CA LEU A 227 -7.57 -6.29 -7.65
C LEU A 227 -6.64 -7.21 -6.84
N LEU A 228 -7.15 -8.13 -6.02
CA LEU A 228 -6.31 -9.09 -5.27
C LEU A 228 -5.53 -10.05 -6.19
N LYS A 229 -5.80 -10.02 -7.50
CA LYS A 229 -5.08 -10.77 -8.55
C LYS A 229 -4.44 -9.84 -9.58
N LYS A 230 -4.11 -8.61 -9.18
CA LYS A 230 -3.45 -7.60 -10.00
C LYS A 230 -2.22 -7.09 -9.28
N GLN A 231 -1.11 -7.06 -10.00
CA GLN A 231 0.16 -6.63 -9.44
C GLN A 231 0.13 -5.10 -9.28
N ILE A 232 0.12 -4.64 -8.04
CA ILE A 232 0.07 -3.21 -7.70
C ILE A 232 0.89 -2.89 -6.47
N SER A 233 1.40 -1.66 -6.44
CA SER A 233 2.01 -1.03 -5.27
C SER A 233 1.43 0.38 -5.13
N VAL A 234 0.53 0.57 -4.16
CA VAL A 234 -0.32 1.76 -4.04
C VAL A 234 -0.19 2.37 -2.67
N VAL A 235 0.35 3.59 -2.61
CA VAL A 235 0.35 4.38 -1.37
C VAL A 235 -1.10 4.72 -0.99
N LEU A 236 -1.53 4.24 0.17
CA LEU A 236 -2.85 4.47 0.75
C LEU A 236 -2.88 5.75 1.60
N HIS A 237 -1.81 6.00 2.36
CA HIS A 237 -1.71 7.10 3.30
C HIS A 237 -0.25 7.56 3.46
N SER A 238 -0.08 8.82 3.83
CA SER A 238 1.19 9.45 4.20
C SER A 238 0.96 10.24 5.49
N GLU A 239 1.76 9.95 6.53
CA GLU A 239 1.77 10.65 7.83
C GLU A 239 3.08 11.41 8.04
#